data_AF-A0A349YPU8-F1
#
_entry.id   AF-A0A349YPU8-F1
#
_cell.length_a   1.000
_cell.length_b   1.000
_cell.length_c   1.000
_cell.angle_alpha   90.00
_cell.angle_beta   90.00
_cell.angle_gamma   90.00
#
_symmetry.space_group_name_H-M   'P 1'
#
loop_
_entity.id
_entity.type
_entity.pdbx_description
1 polymer ?
#
loop_
_entity_poly.entity_id
_entity_poly.type
_entity_poly.pdbx_seq_one_letter_code
_entity_poly.pdbx_strand_id
1 'polypeptide(L)'
;MGKCLVTKLDSVVQNEDLLKMGELEIVLKNVPSSGKRIPSFIFKEETEVKAINGLISSENISSGNKAQQLMIVNSGNMSCFADGDVKLRVGNKYNLVSLYEQDNNYYADLEIDLADLKYCKSLTRLCIGINKTVNGSLADIKNSPIVDIYLNLQIPSDLANVNGWNLTNVVNLTNVFGDISNLHTSFDKIAKITIAGAEGKSLYGNLGTLGDKIQIFVSNGSSNMSEAFTWSSTTARPSSYSFLPLYNVRFSTGTDVDNYLINVANCVFDEGHDKGIIIYCTNGTRSSASDSALATIKSNGYNVSLNGVTL
;
A
#
# COMPACT_ATOMS: atom_id res chain seq x y z
N MET A 1 35.28 30.07 -2.72
CA MET A 1 34.90 28.97 -1.82
C MET A 1 34.54 29.55 -0.47
N GLY A 2 33.25 29.86 -0.25
CA GLY A 2 32.78 30.36 1.05
C GLY A 2 32.73 29.23 2.06
N LYS A 3 33.69 29.20 2.98
CA LYS A 3 33.66 28.28 4.12
C LYS A 3 32.52 28.68 5.03
N CYS A 4 31.50 27.83 5.16
CA CYS A 4 30.46 28.01 6.18
C CYS A 4 31.09 27.69 7.54
N LEU A 5 31.32 28.71 8.35
CA LEU A 5 31.79 28.55 9.73
C LEU A 5 30.57 28.19 10.58
N VAL A 6 30.40 26.90 10.88
CA VAL A 6 29.45 26.48 11.93
C VAL A 6 30.11 26.80 13.26
N THR A 7 29.81 27.97 13.82
CA THR A 7 30.21 28.31 15.18
C THR A 7 29.42 27.43 16.14
N LYS A 8 30.16 26.72 16.99
CA LYS A 8 29.69 25.87 18.08
C LYS A 8 28.48 26.51 18.79
N LEU A 9 27.33 25.85 18.74
CA LEU A 9 26.17 26.23 19.56
C LEU A 9 26.53 25.90 21.01
N ASP A 10 26.78 26.91 21.83
CA ASP A 10 27.23 26.79 23.23
C ASP A 10 26.08 26.43 24.20
N SER A 11 24.90 26.07 23.68
CA SER A 11 23.79 25.57 24.47
C SER A 11 22.92 24.60 23.66
N VAL A 12 22.38 23.58 24.34
CA VAL A 12 21.33 22.72 23.78
C VAL A 12 20.02 23.50 23.92
N VAL A 13 19.44 23.95 22.80
CA VAL A 13 18.08 24.48 22.79
C VAL A 13 17.13 23.28 22.88
N GLN A 14 16.64 22.99 24.10
CA GLN A 14 15.56 22.04 24.34
C GLN A 14 14.24 22.71 23.93
N ASN A 15 13.89 22.61 22.64
CA ASN A 15 12.59 23.03 22.15
C ASN A 15 11.77 21.78 21.80
N GLU A 16 10.85 21.41 22.68
CA GLU A 16 9.97 20.24 22.53
C GLU A 16 8.91 20.43 21.42
N ASP A 17 8.72 21.66 20.94
CA ASP A 17 7.83 21.94 19.82
C ASP A 17 8.45 21.54 18.46
N LEU A 18 9.78 21.40 18.41
CA LEU A 18 10.50 21.01 17.20
C LEU A 18 10.64 19.48 17.12
N LEU A 19 10.33 18.92 15.94
CA LEU A 19 10.62 17.52 15.62
C LEU A 19 12.14 17.31 15.61
N LYS A 20 12.66 16.44 16.47
CA LYS A 20 14.10 16.15 16.54
C LYS A 20 14.51 15.18 15.44
N MET A 21 15.77 15.22 15.05
CA MET A 21 16.31 14.26 14.08
C MET A 21 16.22 12.85 14.65
N GLY A 22 15.66 11.92 13.87
CA GLY A 22 15.41 10.55 14.31
C GLY A 22 14.05 10.37 15.00
N GLU A 23 13.25 11.42 15.16
CA GLU A 23 11.86 11.30 15.56
C GLU A 23 10.94 11.21 14.34
N LEU A 24 9.76 10.65 14.57
CA LEU A 24 8.59 10.62 13.67
C LEU A 24 7.43 11.33 14.38
N GLU A 25 6.71 12.21 13.68
CA GLU A 25 5.45 12.78 14.16
C GLU A 25 4.25 11.97 13.67
N ILE A 26 3.30 11.69 14.57
CA ILE A 26 1.97 11.17 14.20
C ILE A 26 0.94 12.03 14.92
N VAL A 27 -0.06 12.52 14.19
CA VAL A 27 -1.15 13.30 14.78
C VAL A 27 -2.39 12.44 14.84
N LEU A 28 -2.97 12.32 16.03
CA LEU A 28 -4.23 11.63 16.27
C LEU A 28 -5.34 12.66 16.50
N LYS A 29 -6.43 12.52 15.75
CA LYS A 29 -7.56 13.46 15.72
C LYS A 29 -8.88 12.74 16.03
N ASN A 30 -9.89 13.54 16.36
CA ASN A 30 -11.25 13.09 16.65
C ASN A 30 -11.30 11.99 17.71
N VAL A 31 -10.41 12.04 18.69
CA VAL A 31 -10.34 11.03 19.74
C VAL A 31 -11.34 11.39 20.85
N PRO A 32 -12.43 10.63 21.06
CA PRO A 32 -13.36 10.88 22.15
C PRO A 32 -12.68 10.71 23.52
N SER A 33 -13.30 11.26 24.56
CA SER A 33 -12.87 11.10 25.96
C SER A 33 -12.91 9.66 26.47
N SER A 34 -13.64 8.76 25.79
CA SER A 34 -13.58 7.31 26.05
C SER A 34 -12.28 6.67 25.54
N GLY A 35 -11.46 7.42 24.80
CA GLY A 35 -10.21 7.01 24.20
C GLY A 35 -10.36 6.20 22.91
N LYS A 36 -9.28 6.16 22.14
CA LYS A 36 -9.14 5.35 20.92
C LYS A 36 -7.76 4.71 20.88
N ARG A 37 -7.66 3.58 20.19
CA ARG A 37 -6.37 2.93 19.94
C ARG A 37 -5.52 3.84 19.04
N ILE A 38 -4.26 3.99 19.42
CA ILE A 38 -3.23 4.57 18.55
C ILE A 38 -2.72 3.47 17.59
N PRO A 39 -1.95 3.81 16.54
CA PRO A 39 -1.35 2.81 15.66
C PRO A 39 -0.50 1.80 16.41
N SER A 40 -0.46 0.58 15.90
CA SER A 40 0.48 -0.42 16.38
C SER A 40 1.86 -0.18 15.79
N PHE A 41 2.87 -0.25 16.65
CA PHE A 41 4.27 -0.13 16.27
C PHE A 41 5.01 -1.42 16.59
N ILE A 42 5.94 -1.80 15.71
CA ILE A 42 6.97 -2.79 16.01
C ILE A 42 8.31 -2.12 15.80
N PHE A 43 9.21 -2.23 16.79
CA PHE A 43 10.56 -1.71 16.75
C PHE A 43 11.58 -2.83 16.94
N LYS A 44 12.80 -2.62 16.44
CA LYS A 44 13.93 -3.53 16.68
C LYS A 44 14.36 -3.58 18.14
N GLU A 45 14.21 -2.46 18.84
CA GLU A 45 14.63 -2.24 20.21
C GLU A 45 13.54 -1.47 20.95
N GLU A 46 13.59 -1.47 22.28
CA GLU A 46 12.68 -0.66 23.09
C GLU A 46 12.73 0.81 22.63
N THR A 47 11.57 1.38 22.36
CA THR A 47 11.47 2.72 21.76
C THR A 47 10.44 3.55 22.52
N GLU A 48 10.82 4.79 22.84
CA GLU A 48 9.93 5.75 23.49
C GLU A 48 8.91 6.30 22.49
N VAL A 49 7.64 6.32 22.92
CA VAL A 49 6.57 7.09 22.28
C VAL A 49 6.06 8.11 23.30
N LYS A 50 6.12 9.38 22.92
CA LYS A 50 5.76 10.52 23.76
C LYS A 50 4.56 11.26 23.18
N ALA A 51 3.55 11.51 24.00
CA ALA A 51 2.50 12.48 23.74
C ALA A 51 3.03 13.89 24.03
N ILE A 52 3.07 14.76 23.01
CA ILE A 52 3.46 16.17 23.16
C ILE A 52 2.35 16.96 23.85
N ASN A 53 1.10 16.62 23.58
CA ASN A 53 -0.09 17.15 24.24
C ASN A 53 -1.00 15.98 24.64
N GLY A 54 -1.72 16.11 25.76
CA GLY A 54 -2.58 15.04 26.26
C GLY A 54 -1.80 13.89 26.89
N LEU A 55 -2.43 12.71 26.93
CA LEU A 55 -1.88 11.53 27.59
C LEU A 55 -2.17 10.25 26.78
N ILE A 56 -1.30 9.27 26.93
CA ILE A 56 -1.41 7.93 26.35
C ILE A 56 -1.38 6.86 27.44
N SER A 57 -1.92 5.67 27.16
CA SER A 57 -1.93 4.53 28.09
C SER A 57 -1.75 3.21 27.35
N SER A 58 -1.23 2.18 28.02
CA SER A 58 -1.06 0.83 27.47
C SER A 58 -2.20 -0.11 27.89
N GLU A 59 -2.66 -1.01 27.01
CA GLU A 59 -3.73 -2.00 27.27
C GLU A 59 -3.47 -2.94 28.46
N ASN A 60 -2.21 -3.26 28.76
CA ASN A 60 -1.85 -4.24 29.79
C ASN A 60 -1.77 -3.70 31.23
N ILE A 61 -2.00 -2.41 31.46
CA ILE A 61 -2.04 -1.86 32.82
C ILE A 61 -3.50 -1.80 33.24
N SER A 62 -3.93 -2.85 33.95
CA SER A 62 -5.14 -2.87 34.75
C SER A 62 -5.19 -1.58 35.59
N SER A 63 -6.10 -0.67 35.22
CA SER A 63 -6.29 0.70 35.73
C SER A 63 -5.28 1.78 35.30
N GLY A 64 -5.66 2.59 34.31
CA GLY A 64 -5.69 4.06 34.45
C GLY A 64 -4.39 4.86 34.46
N ASN A 65 -3.19 4.26 34.37
CA ASN A 65 -1.94 5.03 34.32
C ASN A 65 -1.72 5.66 32.95
N LYS A 66 -2.43 6.76 32.71
CA LYS A 66 -2.19 7.69 31.62
C LYS A 66 -0.84 8.38 31.85
N ALA A 67 0.04 8.38 30.86
CA ALA A 67 1.35 8.98 30.91
C ALA A 67 1.59 9.84 29.67
N GLN A 68 2.51 10.81 29.78
CA GLN A 68 2.99 11.55 28.61
C GLN A 68 3.96 10.72 27.77
N GLN A 69 4.51 9.64 28.29
CA GLN A 69 5.46 8.79 27.58
C GLN A 69 5.26 7.32 27.92
N LEU A 70 5.47 6.46 26.94
CA LEU A 70 5.45 5.00 27.07
C LEU A 70 6.68 4.42 26.37
N MET A 71 7.30 3.41 26.98
CA MET A 71 8.29 2.58 26.30
C MET A 71 7.57 1.43 25.62
N ILE A 72 7.69 1.36 24.29
CA ILE A 72 7.16 0.24 23.51
C ILE A 72 8.26 -0.80 23.38
N VAL A 73 8.07 -1.93 24.07
CA VAL A 73 8.93 -3.11 23.98
C VAL A 73 8.48 -4.03 22.84
N ASN A 74 9.43 -4.76 22.25
CA ASN A 74 9.18 -5.72 21.17
C ASN A 74 8.44 -6.97 21.70
N SER A 75 7.14 -6.86 22.00
CA SER A 75 6.33 -7.96 22.55
C SER A 75 5.04 -8.24 21.75
N GLY A 76 4.98 -7.86 20.48
CA GLY A 76 3.75 -7.98 19.66
C GLY A 76 2.77 -6.85 19.91
N ASN A 77 1.70 -6.78 19.10
CA ASN A 77 0.73 -5.68 19.02
C ASN A 77 0.33 -5.11 20.39
N MET A 78 0.99 -4.04 20.84
CA MET A 78 0.53 -3.29 21.99
C MET A 78 -0.59 -2.36 21.54
N SER A 79 -1.82 -2.55 22.04
CA SER A 79 -2.85 -1.52 21.88
C SER A 79 -2.57 -0.42 22.90
N CYS A 80 -1.99 0.68 22.45
CA CYS A 80 -1.94 1.90 23.27
C CYS A 80 -3.17 2.74 22.95
N PHE A 81 -3.64 3.53 23.92
CA PHE A 81 -4.82 4.38 23.78
C PHE A 81 -4.45 5.84 24.02
N ALA A 82 -5.00 6.72 23.20
CA ALA A 82 -4.99 8.16 23.40
C ALA A 82 -6.29 8.61 24.06
N ASP A 83 -6.21 9.64 24.91
CA ASP A 83 -7.37 10.37 25.43
C ASP A 83 -7.35 11.81 24.90
N GLY A 84 -8.32 12.13 24.04
CA GLY A 84 -8.33 13.36 23.27
C GLY A 84 -7.30 13.39 22.14
N ASP A 85 -7.39 14.43 21.32
CA ASP A 85 -6.48 14.65 20.19
C ASP A 85 -5.05 14.83 20.68
N VAL A 86 -4.12 14.06 20.11
CA VAL A 86 -2.74 13.98 20.59
C VAL A 86 -1.77 13.95 19.42
N LYS A 87 -0.67 14.69 19.57
CA LYS A 87 0.53 14.57 18.75
C LYS A 87 1.50 13.63 19.45
N LEU A 88 1.86 12.56 18.75
CA LEU A 88 2.86 11.59 19.17
C LEU A 88 4.22 11.92 18.54
N ARG A 89 5.27 11.87 19.35
CA ARG A 89 6.66 11.71 18.91
C ARG A 89 7.06 10.28 19.13
N VAL A 90 7.46 9.61 18.06
CA VAL A 90 8.07 8.29 18.12
C VAL A 90 9.58 8.50 18.04
N GLY A 91 10.29 8.15 19.11
CA GLY A 91 11.75 8.22 19.17
C GLY A 91 12.41 7.21 18.24
N ASN A 92 13.68 7.46 17.88
CA ASN A 92 14.54 6.54 17.13
C ASN A 92 13.84 5.77 15.99
N LYS A 93 13.17 6.48 15.08
CA LYS A 93 12.40 5.92 13.96
C LYS A 93 13.19 4.98 13.06
N TYR A 94 14.53 5.02 13.09
CA TYR A 94 15.40 4.11 12.36
C TYR A 94 15.19 2.64 12.77
N ASN A 95 14.70 2.42 14.00
CA ASN A 95 14.35 1.12 14.54
C ASN A 95 12.92 0.68 14.21
N LEU A 96 12.08 1.53 13.60
CA LEU A 96 10.71 1.20 13.23
C LEU A 96 10.69 0.12 12.15
N VAL A 97 10.06 -1.02 12.46
CA VAL A 97 9.89 -2.18 11.58
C VAL A 97 8.51 -2.21 10.96
N SER A 98 7.49 -1.89 11.77
CA SER A 98 6.09 -1.89 11.35
C SER A 98 5.37 -0.69 11.90
N LEU A 99 4.62 -0.01 11.04
CA LEU A 99 3.55 0.90 11.42
C LEU A 99 2.24 0.34 10.86
N TYR A 100 1.32 0.01 11.75
CA TYR A 100 0.10 -0.70 11.40
C TYR A 100 -1.12 -0.09 12.07
N GLU A 101 -2.12 0.24 11.27
CA GLU A 101 -3.41 0.76 11.70
C GLU A 101 -4.51 0.14 10.82
N GLN A 102 -5.66 -0.18 11.41
CA GLN A 102 -6.78 -0.81 10.70
C GLN A 102 -7.94 0.16 10.51
N ASP A 103 -8.59 0.10 9.34
CA ASP A 103 -9.87 0.76 9.10
C ASP A 103 -11.01 0.17 9.94
N ASN A 104 -11.08 0.57 11.20
CA ASN A 104 -12.21 0.29 12.05
C ASN A 104 -12.39 1.39 13.10
N ASN A 105 -13.58 1.40 13.73
CA ASN A 105 -13.95 2.42 14.71
C ASN A 105 -13.20 2.28 16.05
N TYR A 106 -12.25 1.36 16.22
CA TYR A 106 -11.45 1.26 17.43
C TYR A 106 -10.22 2.17 17.41
N TYR A 107 -9.69 2.50 16.23
CA TYR A 107 -8.51 3.35 16.08
C TYR A 107 -8.88 4.83 15.97
N ALA A 108 -7.96 5.69 16.40
CA ALA A 108 -8.05 7.14 16.23
C ALA A 108 -7.97 7.53 14.74
N ASP A 109 -8.50 8.69 14.37
CA ASP A 109 -8.13 9.27 13.08
C ASP A 109 -6.67 9.67 13.13
N LEU A 110 -5.94 9.35 12.08
CA LEU A 110 -4.49 9.46 12.02
C LEU A 110 -4.12 10.36 10.86
N GLU A 111 -3.16 11.23 11.12
CA GLU A 111 -2.41 11.96 10.12
C GLU A 111 -0.91 11.69 10.28
N ILE A 112 -0.26 11.38 9.16
CA ILE A 112 1.18 11.16 9.07
C ILE A 112 1.70 11.69 7.73
N ASP A 113 2.93 12.18 7.72
CA ASP A 113 3.67 12.51 6.49
C ASP A 113 4.71 11.43 6.19
N LEU A 114 4.69 10.85 4.98
CA LEU A 114 5.69 9.88 4.55
C LEU A 114 7.12 10.45 4.55
N ALA A 115 7.29 11.77 4.44
CA ALA A 115 8.58 12.43 4.59
C ALA A 115 9.20 12.16 5.98
N ASP A 116 8.38 12.01 7.01
CA ASP A 116 8.87 11.65 8.35
C ASP A 116 9.33 10.20 8.44
N LEU A 117 8.92 9.32 7.52
CA LEU A 117 9.40 7.95 7.41
C LEU A 117 10.69 7.83 6.57
N LYS A 118 11.20 8.95 6.06
CA LYS A 118 12.48 8.96 5.36
C LYS A 118 13.59 8.44 6.27
N TYR A 119 14.40 7.55 5.70
CA TYR A 119 15.50 6.85 6.38
C TYR A 119 15.09 5.76 7.39
N CYS A 120 13.80 5.40 7.50
CA CYS A 120 13.35 4.22 8.25
C CYS A 120 13.74 2.93 7.52
N LYS A 121 15.05 2.62 7.45
CA LYS A 121 15.60 1.47 6.70
C LYS A 121 15.16 0.10 7.24
N SER A 122 14.59 0.07 8.44
CA SER A 122 14.05 -1.14 9.06
C SER A 122 12.57 -1.37 8.74
N LEU A 123 11.88 -0.38 8.15
CA LEU A 123 10.45 -0.40 7.91
C LEU A 123 10.12 -1.39 6.78
N THR A 124 9.51 -2.51 7.14
CA THR A 124 9.07 -3.54 6.20
C THR A 124 7.55 -3.57 6.02
N ARG A 125 6.80 -3.08 7.01
CA ARG A 125 5.34 -3.02 6.97
C ARG A 125 4.86 -1.59 7.21
N LEU A 126 4.06 -1.09 6.27
CA LEU A 126 3.38 0.19 6.40
C LEU A 126 1.92 0.01 5.95
N CYS A 127 1.02 -0.15 6.90
CA CYS A 127 -0.40 -0.29 6.63
C CYS A 127 -1.17 0.73 7.44
N ILE A 128 -1.82 1.66 6.75
CA ILE A 128 -2.59 2.74 7.35
C ILE A 128 -3.95 2.77 6.63
N GLY A 129 -5.03 2.77 7.40
CA GLY A 129 -6.38 2.69 6.86
C GLY A 129 -6.74 3.74 5.80
N ILE A 130 -7.68 3.40 4.91
CA ILE A 130 -8.21 4.25 3.84
C ILE A 130 -8.83 5.54 4.36
N ASN A 131 -9.36 5.54 5.59
CA ASN A 131 -10.00 6.72 6.18
C ASN A 131 -9.02 7.62 6.91
N LYS A 132 -7.71 7.38 6.79
CA LYS A 132 -6.65 8.17 7.44
C LYS A 132 -5.99 9.12 6.44
N THR A 133 -5.33 10.14 6.99
CA THR A 133 -4.62 11.15 6.22
C THR A 133 -3.15 10.77 6.08
N VAL A 134 -2.77 10.28 4.90
CA VAL A 134 -1.36 9.99 4.57
C VAL A 134 -0.85 11.05 3.59
N ASN A 135 -0.11 12.01 4.13
CA ASN A 135 0.58 13.06 3.38
C ASN A 135 1.92 12.56 2.82
N GLY A 136 2.53 13.32 1.91
CA GLY A 136 3.80 12.96 1.28
C GLY A 136 3.64 11.99 0.12
N SER A 137 4.76 11.45 -0.38
CA SER A 137 4.78 10.60 -1.57
C SER A 137 5.55 9.29 -1.34
N LEU A 138 5.28 8.28 -2.16
CA LEU A 138 6.08 7.04 -2.20
C LEU A 138 7.58 7.31 -2.42
N ALA A 139 7.94 8.43 -3.05
CA ALA A 139 9.33 8.84 -3.21
C ALA A 139 10.09 9.00 -1.88
N ASP A 140 9.41 9.33 -0.79
CA ASP A 140 10.00 9.53 0.54
C ASP A 140 10.40 8.21 1.21
N ILE A 141 9.74 7.12 0.84
CA ILE A 141 9.93 5.77 1.39
C ILE A 141 10.45 4.76 0.36
N LYS A 142 10.82 5.19 -0.85
CA LYS A 142 11.29 4.31 -1.94
C LYS A 142 12.48 3.41 -1.58
N ASN A 143 13.30 3.84 -0.63
CA ASN A 143 14.49 3.11 -0.18
C ASN A 143 14.23 2.21 1.03
N SER A 144 12.99 2.15 1.52
CA SER A 144 12.59 1.25 2.61
C SER A 144 12.34 -0.16 2.05
N PRO A 145 12.70 -1.22 2.79
CA PRO A 145 12.51 -2.61 2.35
C PRO A 145 11.07 -3.08 2.56
N ILE A 146 10.10 -2.37 1.98
CA ILE A 146 8.68 -2.65 2.17
C ILE A 146 8.32 -4.00 1.54
N VAL A 147 7.61 -4.81 2.31
CA VAL A 147 7.07 -6.12 1.89
C VAL A 147 5.55 -6.20 2.07
N ASP A 148 4.96 -5.27 2.81
CA ASP A 148 3.55 -5.23 3.18
C ASP A 148 3.09 -3.76 3.21
N ILE A 149 2.19 -3.39 2.29
CA ILE A 149 1.83 -2.00 2.03
C ILE A 149 0.32 -1.84 1.88
N TYR A 150 -0.24 -0.92 2.64
CA TYR A 150 -1.63 -0.52 2.52
C TYR A 150 -1.72 0.97 2.78
N LEU A 151 -1.88 1.78 1.73
CA LEU A 151 -1.91 3.24 1.83
C LEU A 151 -2.99 3.86 0.95
N ASN A 152 -3.66 4.86 1.51
CA ASN A 152 -4.49 5.81 0.78
C ASN A 152 -3.80 7.19 0.72
N LEU A 153 -3.09 7.46 -0.37
CA LEU A 153 -2.25 8.65 -0.48
C LEU A 153 -3.07 9.90 -0.80
N GLN A 154 -2.80 11.00 -0.09
CA GLN A 154 -3.40 12.31 -0.43
C GLN A 154 -2.77 12.92 -1.68
N ILE A 155 -1.49 12.64 -1.93
CA ILE A 155 -0.73 13.19 -3.06
C ILE A 155 -0.48 12.09 -4.11
N PRO A 156 -0.82 12.34 -5.39
CA PRO A 156 -0.53 11.41 -6.48
C PRO A 156 0.93 10.95 -6.50
N SER A 157 1.18 9.63 -6.49
CA SER A 157 2.55 9.09 -6.45
C SER A 157 2.87 8.13 -7.60
N ASP A 158 4.10 8.21 -8.12
CA ASP A 158 4.57 7.37 -9.22
C ASP A 158 4.96 5.97 -8.72
N LEU A 159 4.45 4.92 -9.39
CA LEU A 159 4.80 3.53 -9.15
C LEU A 159 6.29 3.24 -9.42
N ALA A 160 7.01 4.08 -10.18
CA ALA A 160 8.47 3.95 -10.30
C ALA A 160 9.19 3.97 -8.93
N ASN A 161 8.58 4.55 -7.89
CA ASN A 161 9.13 4.58 -6.54
C ASN A 161 9.01 3.26 -5.78
N VAL A 162 8.31 2.24 -6.32
CA VAL A 162 8.14 0.92 -5.68
C VAL A 162 8.98 -0.18 -6.33
N ASN A 163 9.74 0.13 -7.40
CA ASN A 163 10.50 -0.83 -8.22
C ASN A 163 11.57 -1.66 -7.46
N GLY A 164 11.90 -1.29 -6.21
CA GLY A 164 12.84 -2.03 -5.37
C GLY A 164 12.18 -2.86 -4.26
N TRP A 165 10.85 -2.82 -4.14
CA TRP A 165 10.12 -3.53 -3.09
C TRP A 165 9.86 -4.98 -3.50
N ASN A 166 9.81 -5.88 -2.52
CA ASN A 166 9.44 -7.28 -2.75
C ASN A 166 8.20 -7.58 -1.91
N LEU A 167 7.02 -7.37 -2.51
CA LEU A 167 5.76 -7.42 -1.81
C LEU A 167 5.32 -8.88 -1.63
N THR A 168 5.08 -9.29 -0.38
CA THR A 168 4.81 -10.69 0.00
C THR A 168 3.54 -10.86 0.83
N ASN A 169 2.83 -9.77 1.14
CA ASN A 169 1.58 -9.81 1.89
C ASN A 169 0.46 -8.90 1.33
N VAL A 170 0.05 -7.85 2.05
CA VAL A 170 -1.01 -6.97 1.56
C VAL A 170 -0.41 -5.95 0.59
N VAL A 171 -1.14 -5.69 -0.49
CA VAL A 171 -0.81 -4.62 -1.43
C VAL A 171 -2.08 -3.82 -1.74
N ASN A 172 -2.16 -2.64 -1.14
CA ASN A 172 -3.12 -1.61 -1.49
C ASN A 172 -2.41 -0.27 -1.66
N LEU A 173 -2.48 0.29 -2.86
CA LEU A 173 -1.97 1.62 -3.16
C LEU A 173 -3.00 2.39 -3.95
N THR A 174 -3.51 3.48 -3.39
CA THR A 174 -4.42 4.39 -4.09
C THR A 174 -3.74 5.70 -4.44
N ASN A 175 -4.35 6.45 -5.35
CA ASN A 175 -3.83 7.71 -5.86
C ASN A 175 -2.42 7.56 -6.45
N VAL A 176 -2.22 6.52 -7.25
CA VAL A 176 -0.94 6.22 -7.90
C VAL A 176 -1.00 6.35 -9.42
N PHE A 177 0.15 6.44 -10.08
CA PHE A 177 0.24 6.48 -11.54
C PHE A 177 1.54 5.84 -12.02
N GLY A 178 1.68 5.63 -13.32
CA GLY A 178 2.88 5.07 -13.91
C GLY A 178 2.74 3.60 -14.30
N ASP A 179 3.90 2.97 -14.51
CA ASP A 179 4.00 1.61 -15.03
C ASP A 179 3.79 0.57 -13.91
N ILE A 180 2.81 -0.30 -14.10
CA ILE A 180 2.45 -1.39 -13.17
C ILE A 180 3.56 -2.44 -13.03
N SER A 181 4.45 -2.56 -14.01
CA SER A 181 5.58 -3.52 -13.96
C SER A 181 6.59 -3.21 -12.86
N ASN A 182 6.52 -2.03 -12.24
CA ASN A 182 7.30 -1.72 -11.04
C ASN A 182 6.81 -2.46 -9.78
N LEU A 183 5.63 -3.08 -9.80
CA LEU A 183 5.13 -3.89 -8.69
C LEU A 183 5.73 -5.30 -8.76
N HIS A 184 6.71 -5.57 -7.92
CA HIS A 184 7.29 -6.91 -7.77
C HIS A 184 6.64 -7.63 -6.60
N THR A 185 6.11 -8.83 -6.88
CA THR A 185 5.36 -9.61 -5.89
C THR A 185 5.85 -11.05 -5.80
N SER A 186 5.82 -11.62 -4.61
CA SER A 186 6.18 -13.01 -4.33
C SER A 186 5.31 -13.55 -3.19
N PHE A 187 4.09 -13.96 -3.52
CA PHE A 187 3.15 -14.48 -2.53
C PHE A 187 3.22 -16.00 -2.42
N ASP A 188 3.06 -16.53 -1.21
CA ASP A 188 2.94 -17.98 -0.99
C ASP A 188 1.53 -18.52 -1.32
N LYS A 189 0.54 -17.64 -1.31
CA LYS A 189 -0.89 -17.91 -1.55
C LYS A 189 -1.48 -16.83 -2.44
N ILE A 190 -2.63 -17.12 -3.04
CA ILE A 190 -3.36 -16.13 -3.84
C ILE A 190 -3.60 -14.86 -3.01
N ALA A 191 -3.08 -13.74 -3.50
CA ALA A 191 -3.25 -12.42 -2.89
C ALA A 191 -4.02 -11.48 -3.83
N LYS A 192 -4.91 -10.68 -3.24
CA LYS A 192 -5.59 -9.60 -3.94
C LYS A 192 -4.77 -8.33 -3.84
N ILE A 193 -4.38 -7.81 -4.99
CA ILE A 193 -3.73 -6.51 -5.11
C ILE A 193 -4.80 -5.49 -5.49
N THR A 194 -4.87 -4.40 -4.74
CA THR A 194 -5.72 -3.25 -5.07
C THR A 194 -4.83 -2.07 -5.47
N ILE A 195 -5.01 -1.58 -6.69
CA ILE A 195 -4.37 -0.34 -7.15
C ILE A 195 -5.47 0.61 -7.58
N ALA A 196 -5.48 1.83 -7.03
CA ALA A 196 -6.38 2.88 -7.48
C ALA A 196 -5.54 4.01 -8.02
N GLY A 197 -5.83 4.47 -9.23
CA GLY A 197 -4.96 5.47 -9.82
C GLY A 197 -5.37 6.91 -9.50
N ALA A 198 -4.44 7.82 -9.77
CA ALA A 198 -4.60 9.25 -9.56
C ALA A 198 -5.40 9.90 -10.69
N GLU A 199 -6.32 10.79 -10.34
CA GLU A 199 -7.13 11.54 -11.31
C GLU A 199 -6.24 12.32 -12.30
N GLY A 200 -6.59 12.27 -13.58
CA GLY A 200 -5.86 12.95 -14.66
C GLY A 200 -4.47 12.37 -14.96
N LYS A 201 -4.10 11.25 -14.32
CA LYS A 201 -2.87 10.50 -14.62
C LYS A 201 -3.20 9.09 -15.06
N SER A 202 -2.22 8.43 -15.67
CA SER A 202 -2.41 7.11 -16.28
C SER A 202 -1.74 6.03 -15.44
N LEU A 203 -2.46 4.92 -15.23
CA LEU A 203 -1.84 3.62 -14.94
C LEU A 203 -1.69 2.86 -16.26
N TYR A 204 -0.53 2.27 -16.49
CA TYR A 204 -0.23 1.57 -17.74
C TYR A 204 0.77 0.45 -17.50
N GLY A 205 1.13 -0.25 -18.58
CA GLY A 205 2.18 -1.25 -18.56
C GLY A 205 1.66 -2.66 -18.80
N ASN A 206 2.60 -3.59 -18.88
CA ASN A 206 2.34 -4.95 -19.30
C ASN A 206 2.01 -5.85 -18.10
N LEU A 207 0.74 -6.23 -17.95
CA LEU A 207 0.27 -7.03 -16.82
C LEU A 207 0.85 -8.44 -16.77
N GLY A 208 1.30 -8.98 -17.92
CA GLY A 208 1.94 -10.29 -17.99
C GLY A 208 3.28 -10.40 -17.25
N THR A 209 3.87 -9.25 -16.87
CA THR A 209 5.15 -9.19 -16.14
C THR A 209 5.02 -9.36 -14.63
N LEU A 210 3.79 -9.30 -14.11
CA LEU A 210 3.54 -9.37 -12.67
C LEU A 210 3.76 -10.78 -12.12
N GLY A 211 4.04 -10.85 -10.82
CA GLY A 211 4.40 -12.08 -10.12
C GLY A 211 3.31 -13.15 -10.09
N ASP A 212 3.63 -14.26 -9.43
CA ASP A 212 2.73 -15.40 -9.29
C ASP A 212 1.70 -15.22 -8.15
N LYS A 213 0.62 -16.00 -8.18
CA LYS A 213 -0.41 -16.08 -7.12
C LYS A 213 -1.07 -14.73 -6.80
N ILE A 214 -1.48 -14.02 -7.84
CA ILE A 214 -2.12 -12.71 -7.73
C ILE A 214 -3.47 -12.67 -8.43
N GLN A 215 -4.35 -11.82 -7.90
CA GLN A 215 -5.46 -11.26 -8.63
C GLN A 215 -5.42 -9.74 -8.48
N ILE A 216 -5.77 -9.01 -9.54
CA ILE A 216 -5.62 -7.55 -9.59
C ILE A 216 -6.98 -6.90 -9.65
N PHE A 217 -7.19 -5.96 -8.73
CA PHE A 217 -8.31 -5.06 -8.73
C PHE A 217 -7.82 -3.64 -8.98
N VAL A 218 -8.21 -3.09 -10.13
CA VAL A 218 -7.98 -1.67 -10.44
C VAL A 218 -9.21 -0.88 -10.01
N SER A 219 -9.07 -0.02 -9.01
CA SER A 219 -10.18 0.80 -8.53
C SER A 219 -10.22 2.12 -9.30
N ASN A 220 -11.37 2.36 -9.94
CA ASN A 220 -11.63 3.59 -10.66
C ASN A 220 -12.35 4.56 -9.73
N GLY A 221 -11.65 5.60 -9.26
CA GLY A 221 -12.33 6.83 -8.87
C GLY A 221 -13.17 7.34 -10.05
N SER A 222 -14.29 7.98 -9.77
CA SER A 222 -15.41 8.20 -10.70
C SER A 222 -15.15 9.07 -11.96
N SER A 223 -13.92 9.42 -12.32
CA SER A 223 -13.65 10.15 -13.57
C SER A 223 -12.18 10.10 -14.02
N ASN A 224 -11.97 9.74 -15.28
CA ASN A 224 -10.86 10.19 -16.14
C ASN A 224 -9.46 9.57 -15.98
N MET A 225 -9.34 8.31 -15.61
CA MET A 225 -8.07 7.60 -15.79
C MET A 225 -7.92 7.08 -17.23
N SER A 226 -6.89 7.55 -17.95
CA SER A 226 -6.49 6.98 -19.25
C SER A 226 -5.62 5.74 -19.02
N GLU A 227 -6.26 4.65 -18.60
CA GLU A 227 -5.58 3.38 -18.45
C GLU A 227 -5.23 2.77 -19.80
N ALA A 228 -3.98 2.33 -19.92
CA ALA A 228 -3.43 1.72 -21.13
C ALA A 228 -2.64 0.47 -20.74
N PHE A 229 -3.31 -0.49 -20.10
CA PHE A 229 -2.68 -1.77 -19.84
C PHE A 229 -2.47 -2.54 -21.15
N THR A 230 -1.39 -3.29 -21.21
CA THR A 230 -1.05 -4.13 -22.36
C THR A 230 -0.85 -5.56 -21.93
N TRP A 231 -0.93 -6.47 -22.88
CA TRP A 231 -0.49 -7.85 -22.71
C TRP A 231 0.32 -8.25 -23.93
N SER A 232 1.65 -8.27 -23.76
CA SER A 232 2.53 -8.59 -24.86
C SER A 232 2.43 -10.07 -25.24
N SER A 233 2.45 -10.35 -26.55
CA SER A 233 2.61 -11.71 -27.06
C SER A 233 4.03 -12.27 -26.88
N THR A 234 5.03 -11.42 -26.58
CA THR A 234 6.44 -11.80 -26.48
C THR A 234 6.94 -12.01 -25.05
N THR A 235 6.21 -11.53 -24.04
CA THR A 235 6.52 -11.73 -22.62
C THR A 235 5.35 -12.44 -21.96
N ALA A 236 5.10 -13.66 -22.41
CA ALA A 236 4.00 -14.47 -21.88
C ALA A 236 4.24 -14.79 -20.40
N ARG A 237 3.18 -14.65 -19.60
CA ARG A 237 3.12 -15.18 -18.25
C ARG A 237 3.42 -16.69 -18.30
N PRO A 238 4.34 -17.21 -17.47
CA PRO A 238 4.67 -18.64 -17.45
C PRO A 238 3.43 -19.51 -17.21
N SER A 239 3.31 -20.63 -17.92
CA SER A 239 2.20 -21.59 -17.71
C SER A 239 2.22 -22.24 -16.32
N SER A 240 3.38 -22.23 -15.66
CA SER A 240 3.51 -22.70 -14.28
C SER A 240 2.95 -21.72 -13.24
N TYR A 241 2.68 -20.47 -13.62
CA TYR A 241 2.07 -19.51 -12.72
C TYR A 241 0.57 -19.77 -12.60
N SER A 242 0.02 -19.35 -11.48
CA SER A 242 -1.41 -19.19 -11.25
C SER A 242 -2.05 -18.32 -12.32
N PHE A 243 -3.26 -18.71 -12.71
CA PHE A 243 -4.21 -17.91 -13.46
C PHE A 243 -4.30 -16.50 -12.85
N LEU A 244 -4.40 -15.46 -13.68
CA LEU A 244 -4.44 -14.07 -13.23
C LEU A 244 -5.81 -13.43 -13.49
N PRO A 245 -6.74 -13.45 -12.52
CA PRO A 245 -7.99 -12.72 -12.63
C PRO A 245 -7.77 -11.21 -12.62
N LEU A 246 -8.41 -10.52 -13.56
CA LEU A 246 -8.36 -9.07 -13.71
C LEU A 246 -9.73 -8.46 -13.45
N TYR A 247 -9.78 -7.45 -12.58
CA TYR A 247 -10.99 -6.72 -12.24
C TYR A 247 -10.82 -5.25 -12.55
N ASN A 248 -11.77 -4.72 -13.33
CA ASN A 248 -11.85 -3.34 -13.78
C ASN A 248 -10.62 -2.88 -14.57
N VAL A 249 -9.97 -3.78 -15.29
CA VAL A 249 -8.77 -3.47 -16.08
C VAL A 249 -9.14 -3.04 -17.49
N ARG A 250 -8.61 -1.91 -17.95
CA ARG A 250 -8.74 -1.47 -19.35
C ARG A 250 -7.49 -1.76 -20.18
N PHE A 251 -7.63 -2.67 -21.13
CA PHE A 251 -6.61 -2.94 -22.15
C PHE A 251 -6.59 -1.87 -23.24
N SER A 252 -5.39 -1.65 -23.79
CA SER A 252 -5.15 -0.68 -24.85
C SER A 252 -5.82 -1.07 -26.16
N THR A 253 -5.78 -2.36 -26.52
CA THR A 253 -6.32 -2.89 -27.77
C THR A 253 -7.04 -4.22 -27.61
N GLY A 254 -7.87 -4.57 -28.61
CA GLY A 254 -8.48 -5.90 -28.69
C GLY A 254 -7.46 -7.04 -28.81
N THR A 255 -6.30 -6.76 -29.41
CA THR A 255 -5.16 -7.71 -29.47
C THR A 255 -4.59 -8.00 -28.10
N ASP A 256 -4.48 -6.99 -27.23
CA ASP A 256 -4.04 -7.21 -25.83
C ASP A 256 -5.03 -8.10 -25.07
N VAL A 257 -6.34 -7.94 -25.31
CA VAL A 257 -7.37 -8.83 -24.75
C VAL A 257 -7.17 -10.26 -25.23
N ASP A 258 -6.99 -10.47 -26.54
CA ASP A 258 -6.77 -11.81 -27.10
C ASP A 258 -5.50 -12.45 -26.53
N ASN A 259 -4.39 -11.71 -26.50
CA ASN A 259 -3.12 -12.17 -25.95
C ASN A 259 -3.26 -12.57 -24.47
N TYR A 260 -3.94 -11.74 -23.67
CA TYR A 260 -4.23 -12.05 -22.27
C TYR A 260 -5.01 -13.36 -22.15
N LEU A 261 -6.18 -13.46 -22.79
CA LEU A 261 -7.06 -14.63 -22.67
C LEU A 261 -6.35 -15.92 -23.09
N ILE A 262 -5.64 -15.89 -24.24
CA ILE A 262 -4.87 -17.03 -24.75
C ILE A 262 -3.78 -17.42 -23.76
N ASN A 263 -3.02 -16.47 -23.23
CA ASN A 263 -1.92 -16.76 -22.33
C ASN A 263 -2.41 -17.28 -20.98
N VAL A 264 -3.39 -16.63 -20.33
CA VAL A 264 -3.86 -17.05 -19.00
C VAL A 264 -4.65 -18.34 -19.02
N ALA A 265 -5.29 -18.71 -20.14
CA ALA A 265 -5.94 -20.01 -20.28
C ALA A 265 -4.96 -21.20 -20.19
N ASN A 266 -3.66 -20.95 -20.39
CA ASN A 266 -2.60 -21.95 -20.25
C ASN A 266 -1.92 -21.96 -18.87
N CYS A 267 -2.37 -21.12 -17.93
CA CYS A 267 -1.86 -21.03 -16.57
C CYS A 267 -2.56 -22.03 -15.64
N VAL A 268 -2.06 -22.17 -14.40
CA VAL A 268 -2.63 -23.06 -13.38
C VAL A 268 -3.90 -22.45 -12.77
N PHE A 269 -5.02 -23.16 -12.83
CA PHE A 269 -6.28 -22.72 -12.23
C PHE A 269 -6.36 -23.11 -10.74
N ASP A 270 -5.76 -22.30 -9.87
CA ASP A 270 -5.76 -22.53 -8.42
C ASP A 270 -7.10 -22.20 -7.74
N GLU A 271 -7.30 -22.82 -6.57
CA GLU A 271 -8.35 -22.44 -5.63
C GLU A 271 -8.02 -21.12 -4.91
N GLY A 272 -9.04 -20.35 -4.54
CA GLY A 272 -8.89 -19.09 -3.79
C GLY A 272 -8.94 -17.79 -4.60
N HIS A 273 -8.96 -17.88 -5.93
CA HIS A 273 -9.28 -16.73 -6.78
C HIS A 273 -10.77 -16.38 -6.75
N ASP A 274 -11.05 -15.07 -6.76
CA ASP A 274 -12.37 -14.57 -7.12
C ASP A 274 -12.65 -15.00 -8.58
N LYS A 275 -13.88 -15.48 -8.88
CA LYS A 275 -14.22 -16.10 -10.18
C LYS A 275 -14.74 -15.13 -11.24
N GLY A 276 -14.73 -13.82 -10.96
CA GLY A 276 -15.07 -12.78 -11.93
C GLY A 276 -13.86 -12.32 -12.74
N ILE A 277 -14.08 -11.93 -13.98
CA ILE A 277 -13.09 -11.22 -14.78
C ILE A 277 -13.84 -10.06 -15.41
N ILE A 278 -13.39 -8.85 -15.13
CA ILE A 278 -14.01 -7.62 -15.63
C ILE A 278 -12.93 -6.84 -16.34
N ILE A 279 -12.95 -6.89 -17.66
CA ILE A 279 -11.98 -6.22 -18.51
C ILE A 279 -12.69 -5.28 -19.49
N TYR A 280 -11.97 -4.27 -19.92
CA TYR A 280 -12.42 -3.29 -20.90
C TYR A 280 -11.37 -3.18 -22.01
N CYS A 281 -11.78 -2.69 -23.16
CA CYS A 281 -10.88 -2.37 -24.27
C CYS A 281 -11.35 -1.10 -24.95
N THR A 282 -10.41 -0.17 -25.15
CA THR A 282 -10.68 1.14 -25.76
C THR A 282 -10.70 1.07 -27.28
N ASN A 283 -9.78 0.30 -27.88
CA ASN A 283 -9.54 0.30 -29.32
C ASN A 283 -9.67 -1.10 -29.92
N GLY A 284 -10.69 -1.28 -30.77
CA GLY A 284 -10.98 -2.56 -31.41
C GLY A 284 -11.73 -3.53 -30.51
N THR A 285 -11.92 -4.74 -31.02
CA THR A 285 -12.64 -5.84 -30.35
C THR A 285 -11.73 -7.05 -30.22
N ARG A 286 -12.03 -7.94 -29.27
CA ARG A 286 -11.45 -9.30 -29.29
C ARG A 286 -11.76 -9.97 -30.63
N SER A 287 -10.92 -10.88 -31.07
CA SER A 287 -11.15 -11.71 -32.25
C SER A 287 -11.56 -13.13 -31.84
N SER A 288 -11.89 -13.98 -32.83
CA SER A 288 -12.16 -15.40 -32.60
C SER A 288 -10.91 -16.20 -32.20
N ALA A 289 -9.70 -15.61 -32.30
CA ALA A 289 -8.46 -16.27 -31.89
C ALA A 289 -8.45 -16.68 -30.40
N SER A 290 -9.21 -15.98 -29.56
CA SER A 290 -9.33 -16.26 -28.12
C SER A 290 -10.52 -17.16 -27.74
N ASP A 291 -11.35 -17.63 -28.69
CA ASP A 291 -12.58 -18.39 -28.39
C ASP A 291 -12.31 -19.70 -27.63
N SER A 292 -11.28 -20.46 -28.04
CA SER A 292 -10.90 -21.71 -27.38
C SER A 292 -10.34 -21.46 -25.97
N ALA A 293 -9.59 -20.37 -25.80
CA ALA A 293 -9.06 -19.95 -24.51
C ALA A 293 -10.20 -19.54 -23.56
N LEU A 294 -11.17 -18.77 -24.05
CA LEU A 294 -12.36 -18.39 -23.30
C LEU A 294 -13.18 -19.61 -22.87
N ALA A 295 -13.37 -20.59 -23.74
CA ALA A 295 -14.05 -21.84 -23.40
C ALA A 295 -13.34 -22.58 -22.25
N THR A 296 -12.01 -22.63 -22.30
CA THR A 296 -11.18 -23.21 -21.24
C THR A 296 -11.36 -22.47 -19.91
N ILE A 297 -11.27 -21.14 -19.92
CA ILE A 297 -11.44 -20.28 -18.73
C ILE A 297 -12.83 -20.51 -18.09
N LYS A 298 -13.89 -20.54 -18.90
CA LYS A 298 -15.26 -20.79 -18.43
C LYS A 298 -15.47 -22.19 -17.87
N SER A 299 -14.88 -23.20 -18.49
CA SER A 299 -14.95 -24.58 -17.99
C SER A 299 -14.33 -24.75 -16.61
N ASN A 300 -13.40 -23.87 -16.24
CA ASN A 300 -12.80 -23.77 -14.90
C ASN A 300 -13.59 -22.86 -13.92
N GLY A 301 -14.82 -22.47 -14.29
CA GLY A 301 -15.78 -21.78 -13.43
C GLY A 301 -15.64 -20.25 -13.39
N TYR A 302 -14.87 -19.64 -14.30
CA TYR A 302 -14.71 -18.19 -14.35
C TYR A 302 -15.75 -17.53 -15.27
N ASN A 303 -16.24 -16.37 -14.85
CA ASN A 303 -17.14 -15.52 -15.63
C ASN A 303 -16.35 -14.35 -16.21
N VAL A 304 -16.40 -14.16 -17.54
CA VAL A 304 -15.67 -13.09 -18.22
C VAL A 304 -16.64 -12.04 -18.73
N SER A 305 -16.44 -10.79 -18.34
CA SER A 305 -17.12 -9.62 -18.88
C SER A 305 -16.11 -8.75 -19.63
N LEU A 306 -16.43 -8.41 -20.88
CA LEU A 306 -15.68 -7.48 -21.71
C LEU A 306 -16.58 -6.31 -22.08
N ASN A 307 -16.17 -5.08 -21.74
CA ASN A 307 -16.95 -3.86 -22.02
C ASN A 307 -18.39 -3.93 -21.50
N GLY A 308 -18.61 -4.59 -20.35
CA GLY A 308 -19.93 -4.76 -19.73
C GLY A 308 -20.78 -5.89 -20.33
N VAL A 309 -20.29 -6.60 -21.34
CA VAL A 309 -20.96 -7.76 -21.94
C VAL A 309 -20.34 -9.04 -21.41
N THR A 310 -21.16 -9.94 -20.89
CA THR A 310 -20.70 -11.29 -20.52
C THR A 310 -20.38 -12.06 -21.79
N LEU A 311 -19.12 -12.50 -21.91
CA LEU A 311 -18.64 -13.28 -23.06
C LEU A 311 -19.05 -14.74 -22.95
#